data_AF-X1Q0T4-F1
#
_entry.id   AF-X1Q0T4-F1
#
_cell.length_a   1.000
_cell.length_b   1.000
_cell.length_c   1.000
_cell.angle_alpha   90.00
_cell.angle_beta   90.00
_cell.angle_gamma   90.00
#
_symmetry.space_group_name_H-M   'P 1'
#
loop_
_entity.id
_entity.type
_entity.pdbx_description
1 polymer ?
#
loop_
_entity_poly.entity_id
_entity_poly.type
_entity_poly.pdbx_seq_one_letter_code
_entity_poly.pdbx_strand_id
1 'polypeptide(L)'
;MIDPSQIQEEEKTPLVMELLHLVQQLSEDNQRLKDEIARLKEHKGKPKIPPSRLEKDPKKNQKKKPKGKRPGSKKRNKTRKLVIHETIPISPEEIPPGSTRAGHDDWIVQGLKIELHNVCYRLECWRTPEGKLIKGKLPDSVDGHFSATLRSFILQQYNHGHVTQPLIWEELVDLGVDIS
;
A
#
# COMPACT_ATOMS: atom_id res chain seq x y z
N MET A 1 9.83 27.07 39.13
CA MET A 1 8.73 27.74 39.85
C MET A 1 9.35 28.92 40.56
N ILE A 2 8.92 30.14 40.28
CA ILE A 2 9.51 31.34 40.88
C ILE A 2 9.04 31.40 42.33
N ASP A 3 9.97 31.45 43.28
CA ASP A 3 9.67 31.54 44.70
C ASP A 3 9.34 33.00 45.05
N PRO A 4 8.12 33.31 45.51
CA PRO A 4 7.71 34.68 45.83
C PRO A 4 8.51 35.31 46.99
N SER A 5 9.28 34.51 47.75
CA SER A 5 10.21 35.01 48.76
C SER A 5 11.48 35.64 48.19
N GLN A 6 11.79 35.43 46.91
CA GLN A 6 12.97 35.97 46.22
C GLN A 6 12.71 37.29 45.46
N ILE A 7 11.47 37.77 45.46
CA ILE A 7 11.07 39.01 44.79
C ILE A 7 11.25 40.19 45.76
N GLN A 8 11.87 41.28 45.30
CA GLN A 8 12.03 42.49 46.12
C GLN A 8 10.66 43.10 46.47
N GLU A 9 10.53 43.73 47.63
CA GLU A 9 9.23 44.19 48.15
C GLU A 9 8.58 45.26 47.25
N GLU A 10 9.39 46.05 46.56
CA GLU A 10 9.00 47.08 45.61
C GLU A 10 8.35 46.50 44.33
N GLU A 11 8.64 45.24 44.00
CA GLU A 11 8.13 44.56 42.81
C GLU A 11 6.87 43.72 43.11
N LYS A 12 6.50 43.56 44.40
CA LYS A 12 5.29 42.84 44.86
C LYS A 12 4.02 43.68 44.72
N THR A 13 3.83 44.24 43.53
CA THR A 13 2.59 44.96 43.21
C THR A 13 1.41 43.97 43.15
N PRO A 14 0.16 44.42 43.42
CA PRO A 14 -1.02 43.55 43.37
C PRO A 14 -1.17 42.80 42.04
N LEU A 15 -0.82 43.45 40.94
CA LEU A 15 -0.85 42.87 39.59
C LEU A 15 0.16 41.73 39.42
N VAL A 16 1.37 41.86 39.96
CA VAL A 16 2.41 40.82 39.88
C VAL A 16 1.99 39.58 40.67
N MET A 17 1.33 39.76 41.81
CA MET A 17 0.81 38.64 42.61
C MET A 17 -0.33 37.89 41.91
N GLU A 18 -1.24 38.62 41.26
CA GLU A 18 -2.31 38.00 40.44
C GLU A 18 -1.73 37.23 39.24
N LEU A 19 -0.73 37.78 38.56
CA LEU A 19 -0.05 37.10 37.45
C LEU A 19 0.66 35.83 37.90
N LEU A 20 1.33 35.85 39.06
CA LEU A 20 1.98 34.66 39.62
C LEU A 20 0.96 33.56 39.96
N HIS A 21 -0.17 33.93 40.54
CA HIS A 21 -1.26 33.00 40.83
C HIS A 21 -1.79 32.35 39.54
N LEU A 22 -2.01 33.16 38.51
CA LEU A 22 -2.53 32.69 37.23
C LEU A 22 -1.53 31.80 36.48
N VAL A 23 -0.23 32.12 36.55
CA VAL A 23 0.84 31.25 36.01
C VAL A 23 0.92 29.93 36.74
N GLN A 24 0.73 29.92 38.06
CA GLN A 24 0.69 28.68 38.85
C GLN A 24 -0.49 27.80 38.43
N GLN A 25 -1.69 28.38 38.33
CA GLN A 25 -2.88 27.67 37.88
C GLN A 25 -2.71 27.09 36.46
N LEU A 26 -2.19 27.89 35.52
CA LEU A 26 -1.89 27.43 34.16
C LEU A 26 -0.84 26.31 34.13
N SER A 27 0.14 26.35 35.03
CA SER A 27 1.16 25.30 35.14
C SER A 27 0.57 23.98 35.65
N GLU A 28 -0.32 24.04 36.63
CA GLU A 28 -1.02 22.88 37.16
C GLU A 28 -1.94 22.24 36.11
N ASP A 29 -2.70 23.06 35.37
CA ASP A 29 -3.56 22.60 34.29
C ASP A 29 -2.75 21.98 33.13
N ASN A 30 -1.61 22.59 32.77
CA ASN A 30 -0.69 22.02 31.79
C ASN A 30 -0.14 20.67 32.23
N GLN A 31 0.17 20.49 33.51
CA GLN A 31 0.66 19.22 34.04
C GLN A 31 -0.43 18.15 33.96
N ARG A 32 -1.66 18.48 34.38
CA ARG A 32 -2.82 17.58 34.29
C ARG A 32 -3.11 17.14 32.85
N LEU A 33 -3.06 18.06 31.89
CA LEU A 33 -3.27 17.76 30.47
C LEU A 33 -2.16 16.87 29.91
N LYS A 34 -0.90 17.07 30.32
CA LYS A 34 0.23 16.20 29.93
C LYS A 34 0.06 14.78 30.48
N ASP A 35 -0.40 14.65 31.72
CA ASP A 35 -0.63 13.36 32.36
C ASP A 35 -1.79 12.61 31.67
N GLU A 36 -2.87 13.31 31.30
CA GLU A 36 -3.97 12.72 30.54
C GLU A 36 -3.57 12.32 29.11
N ILE A 37 -2.74 13.12 28.44
CA ILE A 37 -2.13 12.75 27.15
C ILE A 37 -1.26 11.50 27.29
N ALA A 38 -0.45 11.40 28.35
CA ALA A 38 0.41 10.24 28.59
C ALA A 38 -0.39 8.95 28.84
N ARG A 39 -1.50 9.06 29.57
CA ARG A 39 -2.47 7.98 29.78
C ARG A 39 -3.14 7.56 28.46
N LEU A 40 -3.69 8.52 27.71
CA LEU A 40 -4.43 8.24 26.46
C LEU A 40 -3.53 7.67 25.35
N LYS A 41 -2.24 8.04 25.33
CA LYS A 41 -1.29 7.57 24.30
C LYS A 41 -0.57 6.27 24.65
N GLU A 42 -0.94 5.59 25.75
CA GLU A 42 -0.32 4.32 26.21
C GLU A 42 1.21 4.32 26.13
N HIS A 43 1.85 5.46 26.45
CA HIS A 43 3.30 5.56 26.36
C HIS A 43 3.93 4.64 27.41
N LYS A 44 4.49 3.50 26.97
CA LYS A 44 5.40 2.70 27.79
C LYS A 44 6.53 3.64 28.26
N GLY A 45 6.72 3.73 29.57
CA GLY A 45 7.70 4.62 30.18
C GLY A 45 9.11 4.45 29.60
N LYS A 46 9.98 5.43 29.86
CA LYS A 46 11.33 5.53 29.30
C LYS A 46 12.07 4.17 29.39
N PRO A 47 12.53 3.59 28.27
CA PRO A 47 13.16 2.28 28.26
C PRO A 47 14.43 2.30 29.11
N LYS A 48 14.54 1.34 30.04
CA LYS A 48 15.72 1.14 30.89
C LYS A 48 16.79 0.42 30.07
N ILE A 49 17.73 1.16 29.50
CA ILE A 49 18.83 0.60 28.69
C ILE A 49 19.92 0.08 29.63
N PRO A 50 20.23 -1.23 29.65
CA PRO A 50 21.34 -1.75 30.45
C PRO A 50 22.71 -1.38 29.84
N PRO A 51 23.79 -1.35 30.64
CA PRO A 51 25.13 -1.03 30.17
C PRO A 51 25.64 -2.02 29.11
N SER A 52 26.47 -1.53 28.19
CA SER A 52 26.99 -2.30 27.05
C SER A 52 27.81 -3.50 27.52
N ARG A 53 27.59 -4.67 26.89
CA ARG A 53 28.32 -5.92 27.16
C ARG A 53 29.52 -6.10 26.22
N LEU A 54 30.16 -5.02 25.77
CA LEU A 54 31.23 -5.08 24.77
C LEU A 54 32.49 -5.84 25.24
N GLU A 55 32.72 -5.96 26.54
CA GLU A 55 33.96 -6.51 27.14
C GLU A 55 33.82 -7.95 27.69
N LYS A 56 32.97 -8.80 27.10
CA LYS A 56 32.99 -10.24 27.42
C LYS A 56 33.53 -11.04 26.24
N ASP A 57 34.80 -11.45 26.38
CA ASP A 57 35.52 -12.31 25.44
C ASP A 57 34.79 -13.67 25.27
N PRO A 58 34.22 -13.98 24.08
CA PRO A 58 33.33 -15.12 23.90
C PRO A 58 34.09 -16.41 23.55
N LYS A 59 35.34 -16.56 23.99
CA LYS A 59 36.15 -17.76 23.74
C LYS A 59 35.93 -18.82 24.82
N LYS A 60 34.72 -19.39 24.88
CA LYS A 60 34.50 -20.77 25.36
C LYS A 60 33.06 -21.18 25.04
N ASN A 61 32.94 -22.23 24.23
CA ASN A 61 31.72 -22.97 23.89
C ASN A 61 30.79 -22.38 22.81
N GLN A 62 31.30 -22.23 21.59
CA GLN A 62 30.42 -22.29 20.42
C GLN A 62 30.77 -23.51 19.58
N LYS A 63 30.01 -24.60 19.79
CA LYS A 63 29.82 -25.63 18.76
C LYS A 63 29.54 -24.89 17.45
N LYS A 64 30.33 -25.13 16.39
CA LYS A 64 30.14 -24.51 15.07
C LYS A 64 28.69 -24.77 14.65
N LYS A 65 27.80 -23.80 14.85
CA LYS A 65 26.45 -23.83 14.29
C LYS A 65 26.64 -23.95 12.76
N PRO A 66 25.87 -24.80 12.07
CA PRO A 66 25.95 -24.85 10.62
C PRO A 66 25.80 -23.42 10.10
N LYS A 67 26.76 -22.97 9.27
CA LYS A 67 26.74 -21.64 8.66
C LYS A 67 25.31 -21.41 8.15
N GLY A 68 24.58 -20.50 8.80
CA GLY A 68 23.23 -20.15 8.38
C GLY A 68 23.29 -19.81 6.90
N LYS A 69 22.35 -20.32 6.11
CA LYS A 69 22.29 -20.04 4.67
C LYS A 69 22.42 -18.54 4.46
N ARG A 70 23.31 -18.13 3.55
CA ARG A 70 23.58 -16.71 3.25
C ARG A 70 22.25 -15.98 3.03
N PRO A 71 22.06 -14.76 3.57
CA PRO A 71 20.86 -13.97 3.31
C PRO A 71 20.61 -13.92 1.80
N GLY A 72 19.44 -14.37 1.35
CA GLY A 72 19.10 -14.48 -0.07
C GLY A 72 19.17 -15.89 -0.67
N SER A 73 19.77 -16.88 -0.01
CA SER A 73 19.85 -18.28 -0.51
C SER A 73 18.47 -18.95 -0.68
N LYS A 74 17.43 -18.44 -0.03
CA LYS A 74 16.04 -18.87 -0.20
C LYS A 74 15.23 -17.98 -1.16
N LYS A 75 15.82 -16.93 -1.75
CA LYS A 75 15.08 -16.05 -2.67
C LYS A 75 14.74 -16.86 -3.93
N ARG A 76 13.44 -16.92 -4.21
CA ARG A 76 12.91 -17.51 -5.44
C ARG A 76 13.39 -16.69 -6.64
N ASN A 77 13.78 -17.35 -7.73
CA ASN A 77 14.01 -16.68 -9.01
C ASN A 77 12.70 -16.04 -9.47
N LYS A 78 12.76 -14.73 -9.75
CA LYS A 78 11.58 -13.90 -10.06
C LYS A 78 10.83 -14.38 -11.30
N THR A 79 11.56 -14.84 -12.32
CA THR A 79 11.02 -15.14 -13.65
C THR A 79 10.75 -16.63 -13.91
N ARG A 80 11.38 -17.55 -13.16
CA ARG A 80 11.39 -19.00 -13.45
C ARG A 80 10.01 -19.68 -13.49
N LYS A 81 9.00 -19.07 -12.88
CA LYS A 81 7.64 -19.64 -12.75
C LYS A 81 6.56 -18.69 -13.27
N LEU A 82 6.94 -17.68 -14.06
CA LEU A 82 5.97 -16.79 -14.69
C LEU A 82 5.35 -17.50 -15.89
N VAL A 83 4.04 -17.31 -16.11
CA VAL A 83 3.37 -17.70 -17.34
C VAL A 83 3.76 -16.67 -18.41
N ILE A 84 4.26 -17.15 -19.55
CA ILE A 84 4.61 -16.30 -20.69
C ILE A 84 3.38 -16.18 -21.57
N HIS A 85 2.88 -14.96 -21.72
CA HIS A 85 1.66 -14.65 -22.50
C HIS A 85 1.99 -14.28 -23.95
N GLU A 86 3.19 -13.75 -24.20
CA GLU A 86 3.67 -13.32 -25.52
C GLU A 86 5.19 -13.58 -25.63
N THR A 87 5.68 -13.94 -26.81
CA THR A 87 7.11 -14.13 -27.10
C THR A 87 7.45 -13.40 -28.39
N ILE A 88 8.34 -12.42 -28.29
CA ILE A 88 8.77 -11.61 -29.42
C ILE A 88 10.21 -11.99 -29.76
N PRO A 89 10.49 -12.58 -30.94
CA PRO A 89 11.85 -12.87 -31.36
C PRO A 89 12.57 -11.56 -31.73
N ILE A 90 13.67 -11.27 -31.05
CA ILE A 90 14.52 -10.11 -31.34
C ILE A 90 15.76 -10.60 -32.07
N SER A 91 15.95 -10.15 -33.30
CA SER A 91 17.18 -10.43 -34.07
C SER A 91 18.23 -9.36 -33.81
N PRO A 92 19.53 -9.70 -33.82
CA PRO A 92 20.59 -8.69 -33.83
C PRO A 92 20.43 -7.76 -35.03
N GLU A 93 20.77 -6.48 -34.85
CA GLU A 93 20.70 -5.47 -35.93
C GLU A 93 21.62 -5.83 -37.11
N GLU A 94 22.81 -6.36 -36.80
CA GLU A 94 23.77 -6.82 -37.80
C GLU A 94 24.20 -8.26 -37.53
N ILE A 95 24.21 -9.07 -38.59
CA ILE A 95 24.67 -10.46 -38.56
C ILE A 95 25.77 -10.61 -39.61
N PRO A 96 27.04 -10.81 -39.21
CA PRO A 96 28.14 -10.96 -40.15
C PRO A 96 27.91 -12.13 -41.14
N PRO A 97 28.30 -11.99 -42.42
CA PRO A 97 28.19 -13.07 -43.40
C PRO A 97 28.91 -14.34 -42.94
N GLY A 98 28.28 -15.50 -43.13
CA GLY A 98 28.80 -16.79 -42.68
C GLY A 98 28.42 -17.16 -41.24
N SER A 99 27.68 -16.32 -40.52
CA SER A 99 27.17 -16.64 -39.18
C SER A 99 26.10 -17.72 -39.21
N THR A 100 26.12 -18.62 -38.24
CA THR A 100 25.08 -19.64 -38.02
C THR A 100 24.31 -19.35 -36.74
N ARG A 101 23.00 -19.57 -36.76
CA ARG A 101 22.13 -19.36 -35.59
C ARG A 101 22.46 -20.37 -34.47
N ALA A 102 22.78 -19.86 -33.28
CA ALA A 102 23.15 -20.67 -32.10
C ALA A 102 21.99 -20.96 -31.13
N GLY A 103 20.84 -20.27 -31.27
CA GLY A 103 19.69 -20.41 -30.37
C GLY A 103 19.09 -19.06 -29.97
N HIS A 104 18.52 -18.99 -28.77
CA HIS A 104 18.02 -17.77 -28.13
C HIS A 104 18.45 -17.74 -26.67
N ASP A 105 18.64 -16.52 -26.15
CA ASP A 105 18.72 -16.27 -24.72
C ASP A 105 17.44 -15.55 -24.29
N ASP A 106 16.68 -16.16 -23.38
CA ASP A 106 15.35 -15.68 -23.02
C ASP A 106 15.46 -14.55 -21.98
N TRP A 107 15.08 -13.34 -22.40
CA TRP A 107 14.95 -12.20 -21.50
C TRP A 107 13.49 -11.96 -21.11
N ILE A 108 13.11 -12.39 -19.89
CA ILE A 108 11.72 -12.33 -19.41
C ILE A 108 11.46 -11.03 -18.65
N VAL A 109 10.50 -10.23 -19.14
CA VAL A 109 10.00 -9.02 -18.47
C VAL A 109 8.57 -9.27 -17.97
N GLN A 110 8.28 -8.87 -16.73
CA GLN A 110 6.93 -8.90 -16.18
C GLN A 110 6.30 -7.50 -16.28
N GLY A 111 5.22 -7.38 -17.06
CA GLY A 111 4.47 -6.14 -17.23
C GLY A 111 3.01 -6.27 -16.75
N LEU A 112 2.27 -5.16 -16.86
CA LEU A 112 0.83 -5.08 -16.60
C LEU A 112 0.15 -4.60 -17.89
N LYS A 113 -0.87 -5.34 -18.35
CA LYS A 113 -1.70 -4.96 -19.49
C LYS A 113 -3.08 -4.58 -18.96
N ILE A 114 -3.45 -3.31 -19.07
CA ILE A 114 -4.80 -2.80 -18.75
C ILE A 114 -5.43 -2.39 -20.08
N GLU A 115 -6.57 -2.98 -20.41
CA GLU A 115 -7.31 -2.67 -21.63
C GLU A 115 -8.82 -2.82 -21.39
N LEU A 116 -9.61 -1.98 -22.05
CA LEU A 116 -11.06 -2.10 -22.04
C LEU A 116 -11.47 -3.33 -22.87
N HIS A 117 -12.33 -4.18 -22.31
CA HIS A 117 -12.80 -5.39 -22.97
C HIS A 117 -14.32 -5.42 -23.08
N ASN A 118 -14.83 -5.06 -24.26
CA ASN A 118 -16.25 -4.96 -24.55
C ASN A 118 -16.77 -6.24 -25.23
N VAL A 119 -17.87 -6.80 -24.70
CA VAL A 119 -18.49 -8.01 -25.24
C VAL A 119 -19.86 -7.68 -25.84
N CYS A 120 -20.04 -7.97 -27.13
CA CYS A 120 -21.32 -7.82 -27.82
C CYS A 120 -22.07 -9.17 -27.84
N TYR A 121 -23.13 -9.28 -27.05
CA TYR A 121 -24.03 -10.44 -27.09
C TYR A 121 -25.04 -10.28 -28.22
N ARG A 122 -24.83 -10.98 -29.33
CA ARG A 122 -25.76 -11.01 -30.46
C ARG A 122 -26.84 -12.06 -30.21
N LEU A 123 -27.96 -11.63 -29.64
CA LEU A 123 -29.11 -12.50 -29.41
C LEU A 123 -29.80 -12.80 -30.74
N GLU A 124 -29.78 -14.06 -31.14
CA GLU A 124 -30.50 -14.50 -32.33
C GLU A 124 -31.99 -14.22 -32.19
N CYS A 125 -32.62 -13.80 -33.29
CA CYS A 125 -34.03 -13.52 -33.38
C CYS A 125 -34.61 -14.35 -34.53
N TRP A 126 -35.51 -15.27 -34.21
CA TRP A 126 -36.13 -16.18 -35.17
C TRP A 126 -37.63 -15.89 -35.27
N ARG A 127 -38.19 -16.04 -36.47
CA ARG A 127 -39.63 -15.99 -36.67
C ARG A 127 -40.17 -17.41 -36.83
N THR A 128 -41.16 -17.79 -36.03
CA THR A 128 -41.82 -19.08 -36.17
C THR A 128 -42.72 -19.08 -37.41
N PRO A 129 -43.10 -20.27 -37.93
CA PRO A 129 -44.07 -20.37 -39.02
C PRO A 129 -45.41 -19.69 -38.71
N GLU A 130 -45.81 -19.62 -37.43
CA GLU A 130 -47.01 -18.91 -36.97
C GLU A 130 -46.81 -17.39 -36.82
N GLY A 131 -45.65 -16.86 -37.23
CA GLY A 131 -45.33 -15.44 -37.23
C GLY A 131 -44.83 -14.88 -35.88
N LYS A 132 -44.70 -15.71 -34.84
CA LYS A 132 -44.18 -15.30 -33.52
C LYS A 132 -42.67 -15.09 -33.56
N LEU A 133 -42.16 -14.21 -32.71
CA LEU A 133 -40.73 -13.90 -32.65
C LEU A 133 -40.11 -14.53 -31.40
N ILE A 134 -39.09 -15.37 -31.61
CA ILE A 134 -38.31 -16.01 -30.54
C ILE A 134 -36.96 -15.31 -30.49
N LYS A 135 -36.51 -14.93 -29.29
CA LYS A 135 -35.19 -14.33 -29.07
C LYS A 135 -34.34 -15.20 -28.16
N GLY A 136 -33.04 -15.23 -28.42
CA GLY A 136 -32.05 -15.76 -27.48
C GLY A 136 -32.10 -15.00 -26.14
N LYS A 137 -31.67 -15.65 -25.07
CA LYS A 137 -31.57 -15.05 -23.74
C LYS A 137 -30.10 -14.81 -23.40
N LEU A 138 -29.83 -13.76 -22.63
CA LEU A 138 -28.50 -13.56 -22.05
C LEU A 138 -28.23 -14.64 -20.99
N PRO A 139 -26.96 -15.01 -20.77
CA PRO A 139 -26.58 -15.83 -19.61
C PRO A 139 -26.92 -15.11 -18.30
N ASP A 140 -27.27 -15.88 -17.25
CA ASP A 140 -27.61 -15.33 -15.93
C ASP A 140 -26.46 -14.53 -15.28
N SER A 141 -25.22 -14.76 -15.73
CA SER A 141 -24.04 -14.02 -15.28
C SER A 141 -23.95 -12.59 -15.84
N VAL A 142 -24.76 -12.25 -16.85
CA VAL A 142 -24.77 -10.92 -17.48
C VAL A 142 -25.91 -10.11 -16.88
N ASP A 143 -25.53 -9.08 -16.14
CA ASP A 143 -26.46 -8.16 -15.49
C ASP A 143 -26.00 -6.72 -15.75
N GLY A 144 -26.85 -5.95 -16.44
CA GLY A 144 -26.53 -4.60 -16.92
C GLY A 144 -25.50 -4.56 -18.06
N HIS A 145 -24.92 -3.38 -18.27
CA HIS A 145 -23.97 -3.10 -19.36
C HIS A 145 -22.50 -3.16 -18.93
N PHE A 146 -22.22 -3.27 -17.62
CA PHE A 146 -20.87 -3.36 -17.07
C PHE A 146 -20.59 -4.78 -16.61
N SER A 147 -19.46 -5.34 -17.05
CA SER A 147 -19.07 -6.71 -16.70
C SER A 147 -18.94 -6.89 -15.18
N ALA A 148 -19.14 -8.12 -14.71
CA ALA A 148 -18.92 -8.45 -13.30
C ALA A 148 -17.49 -8.08 -12.87
N THR A 149 -16.49 -8.32 -13.73
CA THR A 149 -15.08 -7.97 -13.48
C THR A 149 -14.87 -6.48 -13.27
N LEU A 150 -15.45 -5.62 -14.13
CA LEU A 150 -15.33 -4.16 -13.98
C LEU A 150 -15.99 -3.66 -12.69
N ARG A 151 -17.20 -4.17 -12.39
CA ARG A 151 -17.90 -3.87 -11.13
C ARG A 151 -17.07 -4.30 -9.91
N SER A 152 -16.49 -5.50 -9.94
CA SER A 152 -15.63 -5.99 -8.87
C SER A 152 -14.36 -5.14 -8.70
N PHE A 153 -13.74 -4.68 -9.79
CA PHE A 153 -12.60 -3.77 -9.74
C PHE A 153 -12.94 -2.46 -9.02
N ILE A 154 -14.04 -1.81 -9.39
CA ILE A 154 -14.53 -0.58 -8.76
C ILE A 154 -14.78 -0.79 -7.26
N LEU A 155 -15.47 -1.88 -6.90
CA LEU A 155 -15.75 -2.21 -5.50
C LEU A 155 -14.47 -2.50 -4.71
N GLN A 156 -13.46 -3.12 -5.32
CA GLN A 156 -12.19 -3.39 -4.66
C GLN A 156 -11.40 -2.09 -4.43
N GLN A 157 -11.36 -1.18 -5.40
CA GLN A 157 -10.73 0.13 -5.25
C GLN A 157 -11.38 0.94 -4.13
N TYR A 158 -12.71 0.97 -4.07
CA TYR A 158 -13.43 1.71 -3.04
C TYR A 158 -13.25 1.10 -1.64
N ASN A 159 -13.47 -0.21 -1.51
CA ASN A 159 -13.52 -0.86 -0.19
C ASN A 159 -12.13 -1.22 0.37
N HIS A 160 -11.21 -1.70 -0.47
CA HIS A 160 -9.88 -2.13 -0.05
C HIS A 160 -8.82 -1.05 -0.31
N GLY A 161 -8.90 -0.39 -1.47
CA GLY A 161 -7.99 0.70 -1.83
C GLY A 161 -8.30 2.02 -1.13
N HIS A 162 -9.50 2.17 -0.56
CA HIS A 162 -10.02 3.43 -0.02
C HIS A 162 -9.92 4.60 -1.01
N VAL A 163 -10.02 4.31 -2.30
CA VAL A 163 -10.02 5.32 -3.36
C VAL A 163 -11.37 6.03 -3.34
N THR A 164 -11.36 7.35 -3.42
CA THR A 164 -12.59 8.14 -3.42
C THR A 164 -13.33 7.99 -4.74
N GLN A 165 -14.65 8.14 -4.72
CA GLN A 165 -15.48 8.03 -5.93
C GLN A 165 -15.02 8.95 -7.09
N PRO A 166 -14.64 10.23 -6.87
CA PRO A 166 -14.15 11.08 -7.96
C PRO A 166 -12.87 10.55 -8.60
N LEU A 167 -11.92 10.04 -7.81
CA LEU A 167 -10.67 9.49 -8.35
C LEU A 167 -10.88 8.17 -9.08
N ILE A 168 -11.81 7.33 -8.62
CA ILE A 168 -12.20 6.12 -9.36
C ILE A 168 -12.82 6.52 -10.70
N TRP A 169 -13.68 7.54 -10.73
CA TRP A 169 -14.27 8.01 -11.98
C TRP A 169 -13.20 8.52 -12.95
N GLU A 170 -12.25 9.34 -12.49
CA GLU A 170 -11.12 9.80 -13.30
C GLU A 170 -10.31 8.61 -13.86
N GLU A 171 -9.96 7.63 -13.01
CA GLU A 171 -9.24 6.42 -13.42
C GLU A 171 -10.02 5.64 -14.49
N LEU A 172 -11.32 5.47 -14.32
CA LEU A 172 -12.17 4.76 -15.29
C LEU A 172 -12.20 5.48 -16.65
N VAL A 173 -12.33 6.81 -16.65
CA VAL A 173 -12.31 7.63 -17.87
C VAL A 173 -10.95 7.55 -18.57
N ASP A 174 -9.85 7.62 -17.82
CA ASP A 174 -8.49 7.48 -18.35
C ASP A 174 -8.27 6.09 -18.99
N LEU A 175 -8.91 5.05 -18.44
CA LEU A 175 -8.93 3.70 -19.01
C LEU A 175 -9.92 3.53 -20.18
N GLY A 176 -10.65 4.59 -20.55
CA GLY A 176 -11.59 4.61 -21.67
C GLY A 176 -12.97 4.02 -21.35
N VAL A 177 -13.31 3.83 -20.08
CA VAL A 177 -14.64 3.40 -19.66
C VAL A 177 -15.61 4.57 -19.81
N ASP A 178 -16.67 4.35 -20.60
CA ASP A 178 -17.75 5.32 -20.74
C ASP A 178 -18.77 5.15 -19.60
N ILE A 179 -18.75 6.08 -18.64
CA ILE A 179 -19.62 6.07 -17.47
C ILE A 179 -20.08 7.51 -17.13
N SER A 180 -21.41 7.67 -17.06
CA SER A 180 -22.10 8.93 -16.74
C SER A 180 -22.71 8.92 -15.34
#